data_AF-A0A348S075-F1
#
_entry.id   AF-A0A348S075-F1
#
_cell.length_a   1.000
_cell.length_b   1.000
_cell.length_c   1.000
_cell.angle_alpha   90.00
_cell.angle_beta   90.00
_cell.angle_gamma   90.00
#
_symmetry.space_group_name_H-M   'P 1'
#
loop_
_entity.id
_entity.type
_entity.pdbx_description
1 polymer ?
#
loop_
_entity_poly.entity_id
_entity_poly.type
_entity_poly.pdbx_seq_one_letter_code
_entity_poly.pdbx_strand_id
1 'polypeptide(L)'
;MELLRQPVFLLLMTSSSVFAVFLASTPYFGFGDDPKLVKDSVLATLLLVGLFGAVISASSSVANEIRTGTALAVLSKPVGRVVFLLAKYTGLALTLMVLTYVNLVSALVASKISFTAYGEANKTAFFIFTGSVALAYLVAGFTNYFLNRTFTSDAVSFVVLFTTIAFMIIANMEKNGSMFEEHIDIDWRLIPAGLLILCAFLVLAGLALVCSTRLEIIPTLTICSLLFLMGLMSDYLFGRWAEPAWVAFPS
;
A
#
# COMPACT_ATOMS: atom_id res chain seq x y z
N MET A 1 6.16 -2.17 -17.92
CA MET A 1 6.11 -2.29 -16.45
C MET A 1 7.23 -3.21 -15.97
N GLU A 2 8.46 -2.72 -15.96
CA GLU A 2 9.61 -3.50 -15.46
C GLU A 2 9.63 -3.56 -13.93
N LEU A 3 9.10 -2.54 -13.27
CA LEU A 3 9.03 -2.42 -11.82
C LEU A 3 8.18 -3.51 -11.16
N LEU A 4 7.03 -3.86 -11.76
CA LEU A 4 6.19 -4.97 -11.29
C LEU A 4 6.88 -6.34 -11.41
N ARG A 5 7.95 -6.45 -12.20
CA ARG A 5 8.70 -7.70 -12.35
C ARG A 5 9.76 -7.88 -11.27
N GLN A 6 10.00 -6.85 -10.44
CA GLN A 6 10.99 -6.91 -9.38
C GLN A 6 10.45 -7.70 -8.18
N PRO A 7 11.19 -8.70 -7.68
CA PRO A 7 10.72 -9.54 -6.57
C PRO A 7 10.51 -8.74 -5.28
N VAL A 8 11.28 -7.67 -5.07
CA VAL A 8 11.16 -6.81 -3.88
C VAL A 8 9.79 -6.14 -3.81
N PHE A 9 9.23 -5.71 -4.94
CA PHE A 9 7.90 -5.10 -4.98
C PHE A 9 6.82 -6.09 -4.54
N LEU A 10 6.86 -7.31 -5.08
CA LEU A 10 5.91 -8.37 -4.74
C LEU A 10 6.02 -8.80 -3.27
N LEU A 11 7.24 -8.92 -2.74
CA LEU A 11 7.45 -9.27 -1.33
C LEU A 11 6.91 -8.17 -0.41
N LEU A 12 7.24 -6.91 -0.71
CA LEU A 12 6.80 -5.76 0.06
C LEU A 12 5.27 -5.62 0.05
N MET A 13 4.63 -5.78 -1.11
CA MET A 13 3.18 -5.75 -1.28
C MET A 13 2.43 -6.87 -0.53
N THR A 14 2.93 -8.10 -0.59
CA THR A 14 2.24 -9.26 0.00
C THR A 14 2.49 -9.37 1.50
N SER A 15 3.72 -9.10 1.94
CA SER A 15 4.04 -9.07 3.38
C SER A 15 3.25 -7.99 4.11
N SER A 16 3.15 -6.78 3.55
CA SER A 16 2.37 -5.70 4.16
C SER A 16 0.88 -6.01 4.22
N SER A 17 0.33 -6.58 3.15
CA SER A 17 -1.07 -6.99 3.06
C SER A 17 -1.43 -8.04 4.10
N VAL A 18 -0.62 -9.08 4.24
CA VAL A 18 -0.82 -10.12 5.25
C VAL A 18 -0.62 -9.57 6.66
N PHE A 19 0.39 -8.71 6.86
CA PHE A 19 0.66 -8.07 8.15
C PHE A 19 -0.50 -7.17 8.60
N ALA A 20 -1.12 -6.41 7.70
CA ALA A 20 -2.30 -5.59 7.99
C ALA A 20 -3.47 -6.42 8.52
N VAL A 21 -3.74 -7.58 7.89
CA VAL A 21 -4.80 -8.50 8.31
C VAL A 21 -4.44 -9.25 9.59
N PHE A 22 -3.16 -9.55 9.80
CA PHE A 22 -2.66 -10.13 11.04
C PHE A 22 -2.83 -9.19 12.24
N LEU A 23 -2.59 -7.89 12.07
CA LEU A 23 -2.83 -6.89 13.11
C LEU A 23 -4.30 -6.90 13.57
N ALA A 24 -5.26 -7.01 12.65
CA ALA A 24 -6.68 -7.11 13.02
C ALA A 24 -7.05 -8.38 13.81
N SER A 25 -6.26 -9.45 13.68
CA SER A 25 -6.43 -10.69 14.43
C SER A 25 -5.73 -10.68 15.79
N THR A 26 -5.07 -9.59 16.17
CA THR A 26 -4.42 -9.44 17.48
C THR A 26 -5.34 -8.67 18.43
N PRO A 27 -5.55 -9.12 19.69
CA PRO A 27 -6.35 -8.39 20.65
C PRO A 27 -5.59 -7.13 21.08
N TYR A 28 -6.15 -5.97 20.76
CA TYR A 28 -5.76 -4.72 21.41
C TYR A 28 -6.49 -4.66 22.76
N PHE A 29 -5.85 -4.10 23.78
CA PHE A 29 -6.46 -3.93 25.10
C PHE A 29 -6.92 -2.47 25.25
N GLY A 30 -7.75 -2.02 24.31
CA GLY A 30 -8.20 -0.65 24.15
C GLY A 30 -9.46 -0.29 24.94
N PHE A 31 -9.93 -1.16 25.84
CA PHE A 31 -11.13 -0.94 26.67
C PHE A 31 -12.38 -0.57 25.84
N GLY A 32 -12.54 -1.16 24.65
CA GLY A 32 -13.68 -0.93 23.76
C GLY A 32 -13.38 -0.08 22.52
N ASP A 33 -12.22 0.58 22.45
CA ASP A 33 -11.74 1.31 21.26
C ASP A 33 -10.86 0.43 20.33
N ASP A 34 -10.93 -0.89 20.46
CA ASP A 34 -10.09 -1.84 19.74
C ASP A 34 -10.16 -1.73 18.20
N PRO A 35 -11.36 -1.59 17.58
CA PRO A 35 -11.46 -1.41 16.12
C PRO A 35 -10.75 -0.14 15.62
N LYS A 36 -10.70 0.92 16.43
CA LYS A 36 -10.03 2.17 16.07
C LYS A 36 -8.51 1.99 16.08
N LEU A 37 -7.96 1.36 17.12
CA LEU A 37 -6.53 1.07 17.24
C LEU A 37 -6.01 0.18 16.09
N VAL A 38 -6.82 -0.80 15.67
CA VAL A 38 -6.51 -1.64 14.50
C VAL A 38 -6.43 -0.79 13.23
N LYS A 39 -7.44 0.06 12.97
CA LYS A 39 -7.47 0.93 11.78
C LYS A 39 -6.27 1.86 11.74
N ASP A 40 -5.93 2.51 12.85
CA ASP A 40 -4.79 3.42 12.95
C ASP A 40 -3.47 2.67 12.70
N SER A 41 -3.32 1.47 13.28
CA SER A 41 -2.15 0.61 13.07
C SER A 41 -2.02 0.22 11.60
N VAL A 42 -3.10 -0.22 10.96
CA VAL A 42 -3.10 -0.64 9.56
C VAL A 42 -2.79 0.54 8.63
N LEU A 43 -3.38 1.72 8.85
CA LEU A 43 -3.06 2.92 8.08
C LEU A 43 -1.58 3.33 8.24
N ALA A 44 -1.02 3.19 9.44
CA ALA A 44 0.42 3.41 9.66
C ALA A 44 1.28 2.40 8.88
N THR A 45 0.88 1.12 8.82
CA THR A 45 1.59 0.13 8.00
C THR A 45 1.55 0.47 6.51
N LEU A 46 0.40 0.94 5.99
CA LEU A 46 0.26 1.40 4.62
C LEU A 46 1.26 2.51 4.30
N LEU A 47 1.30 3.53 5.16
CA LEU A 47 2.19 4.68 5.03
C LEU A 47 3.66 4.28 4.97
N LEU A 48 4.10 3.44 5.91
CA LEU A 48 5.49 2.96 5.98
C LEU A 48 5.85 2.17 4.72
N VAL A 49 5.00 1.21 4.34
CA VAL A 49 5.23 0.34 3.18
C VAL A 49 5.25 1.13 1.88
N GLY A 50 4.38 2.12 1.72
CA GLY A 50 4.40 3.00 0.55
C GLY A 50 5.63 3.88 0.45
N LEU A 51 6.18 4.37 1.57
CA LEU A 51 7.45 5.09 1.59
C LEU A 51 8.59 4.22 1.04
N PHE A 52 8.76 3.00 1.57
CA PHE A 52 9.77 2.07 1.08
C PHE A 52 9.51 1.67 -0.38
N GLY A 53 8.25 1.39 -0.73
CA GLY A 53 7.82 1.07 -2.08
C GLY A 53 8.19 2.17 -3.08
N ALA A 54 7.96 3.44 -2.74
CA ALA A 54 8.26 4.58 -3.59
C ALA A 54 9.77 4.74 -3.82
N VAL A 55 10.56 4.68 -2.75
CA VAL A 55 12.03 4.84 -2.83
C VAL A 55 12.68 3.70 -3.59
N ILE A 56 12.38 2.44 -3.23
CA ILE A 56 12.98 1.26 -3.86
C ILE A 56 12.62 1.17 -5.34
N SER A 57 11.35 1.45 -5.68
CA SER A 57 10.91 1.47 -7.08
C SER A 57 11.58 2.61 -7.86
N ALA A 58 11.70 3.81 -7.29
CA ALA A 58 12.35 4.94 -7.95
C ALA A 58 13.84 4.69 -8.20
N SER A 59 14.57 4.21 -7.19
CA SER A 59 16.00 3.91 -7.31
C SER A 59 16.27 2.79 -8.31
N SER A 60 15.46 1.74 -8.30
CA SER A 60 15.63 0.64 -9.25
C SER A 60 15.27 1.02 -10.69
N SER A 61 14.34 1.97 -10.87
CA SER A 61 13.94 2.46 -12.20
C SER A 61 14.91 3.44 -12.83
N VAL A 62 15.63 4.24 -12.04
CA VAL A 62 16.46 5.36 -12.53
C VAL A 62 17.91 5.22 -12.13
N ALA A 63 18.20 5.01 -10.85
CA ALA A 63 19.59 4.94 -10.37
C ALA A 63 20.35 3.76 -10.99
N ASN A 64 19.69 2.60 -11.15
CA ASN A 64 20.29 1.43 -11.82
C ASN A 64 20.55 1.68 -13.31
N GLU A 65 19.66 2.38 -14.01
CA GLU A 65 19.83 2.67 -15.44
C GLU A 65 20.93 3.71 -15.70
N ILE A 66 21.08 4.67 -14.79
CA ILE A 66 22.19 5.62 -14.82
C ILE A 66 23.51 4.88 -14.58
N ARG A 67 23.57 4.00 -13.58
CA ARG A 67 24.79 3.24 -13.23
C ARG A 67 25.22 2.26 -14.32
N THR A 68 24.27 1.61 -14.98
CA THR A 68 24.54 0.67 -16.07
C THR A 68 24.76 1.35 -17.43
N GLY A 69 24.59 2.68 -17.51
CA GLY A 69 24.76 3.45 -18.74
C GLY A 69 23.63 3.28 -19.76
N THR A 70 22.60 2.49 -19.46
CA THR A 70 21.47 2.26 -20.36
C THR A 70 20.63 3.52 -20.56
N ALA A 71 20.53 4.37 -19.53
CA ALA A 71 19.88 5.68 -19.63
C ALA A 71 20.55 6.56 -20.70
N LEU A 72 21.88 6.55 -20.79
CA LEU A 72 22.64 7.34 -21.76
C LEU A 72 22.42 6.82 -23.20
N ALA A 73 22.30 5.51 -23.36
CA ALA A 73 22.00 4.88 -24.65
C ALA A 73 20.61 5.24 -25.18
N VAL A 74 19.60 5.34 -24.30
CA VAL A 74 18.25 5.80 -24.67
C VAL A 74 18.25 7.27 -25.06
N LEU A 75 18.99 8.11 -24.33
CA LEU A 75 19.10 9.54 -24.60
C LEU A 75 19.96 9.88 -25.83
N SER A 76 20.70 8.92 -26.38
CA SER A 76 21.43 9.06 -27.65
C SER A 76 20.50 8.97 -28.87
N LYS A 77 19.28 8.47 -28.68
CA LYS A 77 18.18 8.56 -29.66
C LYS A 77 17.47 9.92 -29.49
N PRO A 78 16.75 10.43 -30.51
CA PRO A 78 16.04 11.71 -30.43
C PRO A 78 14.80 11.64 -29.51
N VAL A 79 15.00 11.27 -28.24
CA VAL A 79 13.99 11.20 -27.18
C VAL A 79 14.28 12.33 -26.19
N GLY A 80 13.30 13.21 -25.98
CA GLY A 80 13.44 14.31 -25.03
C GLY A 80 13.61 13.83 -23.58
N ARG A 81 14.49 14.49 -22.81
CA ARG A 81 14.74 14.19 -21.39
C ARG A 81 13.47 14.23 -20.54
N VAL A 82 12.56 15.17 -20.84
CA VAL A 82 11.28 15.32 -20.14
C VAL A 82 10.37 14.12 -20.38
N VAL A 83 10.27 13.64 -21.63
CA VAL A 83 9.46 12.47 -21.98
C VAL A 83 10.00 11.22 -21.29
N PHE A 84 11.32 11.05 -21.23
CA PHE A 84 11.96 9.96 -20.51
C PHE A 84 11.57 9.97 -19.02
N LEU A 85 11.71 11.11 -18.33
CA LEU A 85 11.38 11.22 -16.90
C LEU A 85 9.88 11.05 -16.62
N LEU A 86 9.00 11.61 -17.46
CA LEU A 86 7.55 11.42 -17.32
C LEU A 86 7.14 9.96 -17.52
N ALA A 87 7.75 9.25 -18.47
CA ALA A 87 7.52 7.82 -18.64
C ALA A 87 7.96 7.00 -17.41
N LYS A 88 9.08 7.37 -16.76
CA LYS A 88 9.51 6.74 -15.51
C LYS A 88 8.55 7.04 -14.36
N TYR A 89 8.17 8.30 -14.20
CA TYR A 89 7.24 8.72 -13.15
C TYR A 89 5.86 8.04 -13.31
N THR A 90 5.32 7.97 -14.52
CA THR A 90 4.05 7.27 -14.78
C THR A 90 4.13 5.78 -14.47
N GLY A 91 5.25 5.12 -14.80
CA GLY A 91 5.50 3.73 -14.41
C GLY A 91 5.57 3.52 -12.89
N LEU A 92 6.22 4.45 -12.16
CA LEU A 92 6.27 4.44 -10.69
C LEU A 92 4.89 4.69 -10.08
N ALA A 93 4.16 5.69 -10.59
CA ALA A 93 2.82 6.03 -10.13
C ALA A 93 1.86 4.84 -10.26
N LEU A 94 1.86 4.14 -11.41
CA LEU A 94 1.05 2.93 -11.61
C LEU A 94 1.46 1.80 -10.66
N THR A 95 2.76 1.61 -10.44
CA THR A 95 3.28 0.59 -9.52
C THR A 95 2.82 0.85 -8.09
N LEU A 96 2.90 2.11 -7.64
CA LEU A 96 2.44 2.52 -6.32
C LEU A 96 0.92 2.45 -6.19
N MET A 97 0.18 2.75 -7.26
CA MET A 97 -1.27 2.59 -7.28
C MET A 97 -1.69 1.15 -7.02
N VAL A 98 -1.02 0.17 -7.65
CA VAL A 98 -1.26 -1.26 -7.40
C VAL A 98 -0.91 -1.64 -5.96
N LEU A 99 0.21 -1.17 -5.44
CA LEU A 99 0.61 -1.40 -4.04
C LEU A 99 -0.41 -0.85 -3.05
N THR A 100 -0.82 0.41 -3.23
CA THR A 100 -1.83 1.05 -2.37
C THR A 100 -3.16 0.36 -2.46
N TYR A 101 -3.55 -0.09 -3.65
CA TYR A 101 -4.83 -0.75 -3.87
C TYR A 101 -4.93 -2.03 -3.04
N VAL A 102 -3.95 -2.93 -3.14
CA VAL A 102 -4.00 -4.19 -2.39
C VAL A 102 -3.89 -3.97 -0.89
N ASN A 103 -3.09 -3.00 -0.45
CA ASN A 103 -3.05 -2.65 0.97
C ASN A 103 -4.35 -2.01 1.46
N LEU A 104 -5.02 -1.19 0.64
CA LEU A 104 -6.34 -0.63 0.95
C LEU A 104 -7.41 -1.72 1.07
N VAL A 105 -7.41 -2.68 0.14
CA VAL A 105 -8.28 -3.86 0.22
C VAL A 105 -8.02 -4.64 1.51
N SER A 106 -6.74 -4.82 1.87
CA SER A 106 -6.34 -5.47 3.13
C SER A 106 -6.84 -4.70 4.35
N ALA A 107 -6.81 -3.37 4.30
CA ALA A 107 -7.29 -2.50 5.38
C ALA A 107 -8.82 -2.54 5.54
N LEU A 108 -9.57 -2.60 4.44
CA LEU A 108 -11.02 -2.78 4.47
C LEU A 108 -11.40 -4.15 5.06
N VAL A 109 -10.68 -5.21 4.68
CA VAL A 109 -10.86 -6.55 5.26
C VAL A 109 -10.50 -6.56 6.76
N ALA A 110 -9.39 -5.92 7.14
CA ALA A 110 -8.95 -5.79 8.52
C ALA A 110 -10.01 -5.11 9.40
N SER A 111 -10.72 -4.10 8.88
CA SER A 111 -11.83 -3.44 9.59
C SER A 111 -12.99 -4.38 9.92
N LYS A 112 -13.19 -5.47 9.17
CA LYS A 112 -14.25 -6.46 9.43
C LYS A 112 -13.79 -7.59 10.36
N ILE A 113 -12.47 -7.81 10.46
CA ILE A 113 -11.88 -8.89 11.27
C ILE A 113 -11.72 -8.46 12.74
N SER A 114 -11.55 -7.17 13.00
CA SER A 114 -11.17 -6.63 14.31
C SER A 114 -12.04 -7.10 15.47
N PHE A 115 -11.40 -7.30 16.63
CA PHE A 115 -12.10 -7.57 17.89
C PHE A 115 -13.00 -6.40 18.31
N THR A 116 -14.09 -6.73 18.98
CA THR A 116 -14.94 -5.78 19.70
C THR A 116 -14.87 -6.04 21.20
N ALA A 117 -15.36 -5.09 22.00
CA ALA A 117 -15.36 -5.19 23.46
C ALA A 117 -15.98 -6.49 24.01
N TYR A 118 -16.91 -7.10 23.26
CA TYR A 118 -17.66 -8.28 23.67
C TYR A 118 -17.61 -9.44 22.65
N GLY A 119 -16.92 -9.27 21.50
CA GLY A 119 -16.95 -10.21 20.38
C GLY A 119 -15.56 -10.68 19.94
N GLU A 120 -15.47 -11.94 19.52
CA GLU A 120 -14.23 -12.51 18.96
C GLU A 120 -13.95 -12.00 17.53
N ALA A 121 -12.67 -11.95 17.17
CA ALA A 121 -12.24 -11.68 15.81
C ALA A 121 -12.78 -12.73 14.82
N ASN A 122 -13.12 -12.28 13.61
CA ASN A 122 -13.64 -13.15 12.57
C ASN A 122 -12.51 -14.00 11.96
N LYS A 123 -12.25 -15.15 12.59
CA LYS A 123 -11.22 -16.12 12.16
C LYS A 123 -11.48 -16.65 10.74
N THR A 124 -12.75 -16.81 10.35
CA THR A 124 -13.13 -17.26 9.00
C THR A 124 -12.68 -16.28 7.93
N ALA A 125 -12.96 -14.98 8.11
CA ALA A 125 -12.51 -13.95 7.17
C ALA A 125 -10.98 -13.84 7.10
N PHE A 126 -10.28 -14.00 8.23
CA PHE A 126 -8.82 -14.05 8.27
C PHE A 126 -8.24 -15.19 7.42
N PHE A 127 -8.79 -16.40 7.56
CA PHE A 127 -8.34 -17.57 6.79
C PHE A 127 -8.70 -17.48 5.31
N ILE A 128 -9.87 -16.92 4.95
CA ILE A 128 -10.25 -16.69 3.55
C ILE A 128 -9.26 -15.73 2.89
N PHE A 129 -8.93 -14.60 3.54
CA PHE A 129 -8.02 -13.62 2.97
C PHE A 129 -6.60 -14.19 2.82
N THR A 130 -6.03 -14.75 3.89
CA THR A 130 -4.68 -15.33 3.86
C THR A 130 -4.59 -16.51 2.89
N GLY A 131 -5.64 -17.35 2.83
CA GLY A 131 -5.77 -18.45 1.88
C GLY A 131 -5.83 -17.96 0.43
N SER A 132 -6.49 -16.82 0.16
CA SER A 132 -6.53 -16.23 -1.18
C SER A 132 -5.16 -15.76 -1.67
N VAL A 133 -4.33 -15.20 -0.78
CA VAL A 133 -2.95 -14.81 -1.09
C VAL A 133 -2.10 -16.04 -1.38
N ALA A 134 -2.21 -17.10 -0.55
CA ALA A 134 -1.50 -18.35 -0.79
C ALA A 134 -1.91 -19.00 -2.13
N LEU A 135 -3.21 -19.01 -2.43
CA LEU A 135 -3.75 -19.52 -3.69
C LEU A 135 -3.23 -18.70 -4.89
N ALA A 136 -3.16 -17.38 -4.79
CA ALA A 136 -2.57 -16.53 -5.82
C ALA A 136 -1.11 -16.92 -6.14
N TYR A 137 -0.32 -17.21 -5.11
CA TYR A 137 1.06 -17.69 -5.28
C TYR A 137 1.14 -19.08 -5.91
N LEU A 138 0.23 -19.99 -5.54
CA LEU A 138 0.15 -21.33 -6.15
C LEU A 138 -0.20 -21.25 -7.64
N VAL A 139 -1.18 -20.42 -7.99
CA VAL A 139 -1.59 -20.22 -9.39
C VAL A 139 -0.47 -19.53 -10.18
N ALA A 140 0.22 -18.55 -9.60
CA ALA A 140 1.38 -17.94 -10.22
C ALA A 140 2.55 -18.92 -10.43
N GLY A 141 2.79 -19.81 -9.47
CA GLY A 141 3.78 -20.89 -9.59
C GLY A 141 3.39 -21.87 -10.70
N PHE A 142 2.11 -22.20 -10.80
CA PHE A 142 1.58 -23.03 -11.87
C PHE A 142 1.74 -22.36 -13.24
N THR A 143 1.37 -21.09 -13.41
CA THR A 143 1.57 -20.39 -14.70
C THR A 143 3.04 -20.25 -15.05
N ASN A 144 3.91 -20.06 -14.07
CA ASN A 144 5.35 -20.03 -14.30
C ASN A 144 5.87 -21.38 -14.81
N TYR A 145 5.46 -22.50 -14.19
CA TYR A 145 5.91 -23.84 -14.57
C TYR A 145 5.36 -24.31 -15.92
N PHE A 146 4.05 -24.12 -16.16
CA PHE A 146 3.39 -24.65 -17.37
C PHE A 146 3.44 -23.70 -18.57
N LEU A 147 3.31 -22.38 -18.36
CA LEU A 147 3.23 -21.39 -19.45
C LEU A 147 4.57 -20.66 -19.69
N ASN A 148 5.63 -20.98 -18.94
CA ASN A 148 6.96 -20.33 -19.03
C ASN A 148 6.90 -18.79 -18.94
N ARG A 149 5.90 -18.25 -18.23
CA ARG A 149 5.74 -16.81 -17.99
C ARG A 149 6.53 -16.36 -16.78
N THR A 150 6.80 -15.06 -16.67
CA THR A 150 7.56 -14.51 -15.53
C THR A 150 6.73 -14.54 -14.25
N PHE A 151 7.18 -15.31 -13.26
CA PHE A 151 6.50 -15.51 -11.97
C PHE A 151 6.05 -14.20 -11.30
N THR A 152 6.93 -13.20 -11.17
CA THR A 152 6.62 -11.98 -10.42
C THR A 152 5.45 -11.19 -11.00
N SER A 153 5.39 -11.03 -12.33
CA SER A 153 4.33 -10.27 -12.98
C SER A 153 2.97 -10.98 -12.86
N ASP A 154 2.98 -12.30 -13.07
CA ASP A 154 1.78 -13.12 -12.93
C ASP A 154 1.30 -13.12 -11.47
N ALA A 155 2.22 -13.29 -10.52
CA ALA A 155 1.91 -13.28 -9.09
C ALA A 155 1.32 -11.95 -8.62
N VAL A 156 1.85 -10.80 -9.04
CA VAL A 156 1.21 -9.50 -8.73
C VAL A 156 -0.21 -9.46 -9.27
N SER A 157 -0.43 -9.89 -10.51
CA SER A 157 -1.77 -9.87 -11.12
C SER A 157 -2.75 -10.81 -10.40
N PHE A 158 -2.30 -12.00 -10.00
CA PHE A 158 -3.13 -12.95 -9.26
C PHE A 158 -3.37 -12.49 -7.83
N VAL A 159 -2.40 -11.88 -7.15
CA VAL A 159 -2.61 -11.30 -5.81
C VAL A 159 -3.68 -10.22 -5.88
N VAL A 160 -3.63 -9.31 -6.86
CA VAL A 160 -4.68 -8.29 -7.06
C VAL A 160 -6.04 -8.96 -7.29
N LEU A 161 -6.12 -9.97 -8.16
CA LEU A 161 -7.38 -10.64 -8.49
C LEU A 161 -7.95 -11.45 -7.32
N PHE A 162 -7.16 -12.26 -6.63
CA PHE A 162 -7.66 -13.11 -5.55
C PHE A 162 -7.96 -12.34 -4.27
N THR A 163 -7.17 -11.32 -3.92
CA THR A 163 -7.48 -10.47 -2.76
C THR A 163 -8.75 -9.65 -2.97
N THR A 164 -9.05 -9.24 -4.21
CA THR A 164 -10.30 -8.52 -4.51
C THR A 164 -11.51 -9.44 -4.49
N ILE A 165 -11.39 -10.65 -5.03
CA ILE A 165 -12.44 -11.67 -4.90
C ILE A 165 -12.67 -12.01 -3.42
N ALA A 166 -11.60 -12.20 -2.64
CA ALA A 166 -11.70 -12.46 -1.20
C ALA A 166 -12.39 -11.31 -0.46
N PHE A 167 -12.06 -10.07 -0.79
CA PHE A 167 -12.77 -8.90 -0.25
C PHE A 167 -14.25 -8.92 -0.59
N MET A 168 -14.63 -9.20 -1.85
CA MET A 168 -16.04 -9.28 -2.24
C MET A 168 -16.77 -10.40 -1.48
N ILE A 169 -16.16 -11.57 -1.31
CA ILE A 169 -16.74 -12.67 -0.53
C ILE A 169 -16.93 -12.21 0.92
N ILE A 170 -15.87 -11.70 1.56
CA ILE A 170 -15.89 -11.26 2.96
C ILE A 170 -16.88 -10.11 3.17
N ALA A 171 -17.02 -9.19 2.22
CA ALA A 171 -17.97 -8.09 2.29
C ALA A 171 -19.41 -8.59 2.35
N ASN A 172 -19.76 -9.60 1.55
CA ASN A 172 -21.10 -10.20 1.51
C ASN A 172 -21.38 -11.21 2.65
N MET A 173 -20.37 -11.60 3.44
CA MET A 173 -20.60 -12.48 4.59
C MET A 173 -21.29 -11.69 5.72
N GLU A 174 -22.55 -12.01 5.98
CA GLU A 174 -23.28 -11.47 7.13
C GLU A 174 -22.72 -12.08 8.43
N LYS A 175 -22.34 -11.23 9.39
CA LYS A 175 -22.00 -11.72 10.73
C LYS A 175 -23.32 -11.91 11.47
N ASN A 176 -23.76 -13.16 11.62
CA ASN A 176 -24.83 -13.52 12.55
C ASN A 176 -24.34 -13.33 13.99
N GLY A 177 -24.28 -12.07 14.43
CA GLY A 177 -24.02 -11.71 15.81
C GLY A 177 -25.24 -12.05 16.68
N SER A 178 -24.98 -12.56 17.88
CA SER A 178 -26.01 -12.59 18.93
C SER A 178 -26.47 -11.15 19.25
N MET A 179 -27.65 -10.95 19.86
CA MET A 179 -28.25 -9.62 20.09
C MET A 179 -27.35 -8.59 20.82
N PHE A 180 -26.21 -9.00 21.38
CA PHE A 180 -25.24 -8.16 22.09
C PHE A 180 -23.93 -7.93 21.31
N GLU A 181 -23.70 -8.61 20.18
CA GLU A 181 -22.57 -8.33 19.31
C GLU A 181 -22.95 -7.22 18.32
N GLU A 182 -22.27 -6.08 18.44
CA GLU A 182 -22.38 -4.97 17.49
C GLU A 182 -22.07 -5.46 16.06
N HIS A 183 -22.91 -5.06 15.10
CA HIS A 183 -22.77 -5.44 13.70
C HIS A 183 -21.51 -4.77 13.14
N ILE A 184 -20.44 -5.55 12.94
CA ILE A 184 -19.19 -5.03 12.37
C ILE A 184 -19.32 -5.03 10.85
N ASP A 185 -19.72 -3.90 10.31
CA ASP A 185 -19.63 -3.63 8.88
C ASP A 185 -18.22 -3.15 8.51
N ILE A 186 -17.87 -3.31 7.23
CA ILE A 186 -16.65 -2.71 6.68
C ILE A 186 -16.78 -1.19 6.84
N ASP A 187 -15.72 -0.51 7.23
CA ASP A 187 -15.74 0.95 7.33
C ASP A 187 -15.30 1.57 5.99
N TRP A 188 -16.28 2.06 5.22
CA TRP A 188 -16.03 2.72 3.93
C TRP A 188 -15.23 4.02 4.06
N ARG A 189 -15.06 4.57 5.26
CA ARG A 189 -14.26 5.78 5.50
C ARG A 189 -12.76 5.54 5.28
N LEU A 190 -12.32 4.29 5.23
CA LEU A 190 -10.94 3.95 4.86
C LEU A 190 -10.62 4.24 3.39
N ILE A 191 -11.63 4.29 2.50
CA ILE A 191 -11.42 4.55 1.07
C ILE A 191 -10.86 5.97 0.84
N PRO A 192 -11.49 7.06 1.35
CA PRO A 192 -10.89 8.39 1.30
C PRO A 192 -9.48 8.46 1.91
N ALA A 193 -9.25 7.79 3.04
CA ALA A 193 -7.93 7.77 3.68
C ALA A 193 -6.88 7.11 2.76
N GLY A 194 -7.20 5.97 2.15
CA GLY A 194 -6.33 5.29 1.19
C GLY A 194 -6.04 6.13 -0.06
N LEU A 195 -7.03 6.90 -0.54
CA LEU A 195 -6.84 7.81 -1.66
C LEU A 195 -5.88 8.97 -1.32
N LEU A 196 -6.01 9.55 -0.12
CA LEU A 196 -5.10 10.59 0.37
C LEU A 196 -3.68 10.04 0.52
N ILE A 197 -3.55 8.82 1.03
CA ILE A 197 -2.27 8.11 1.12
C ILE A 197 -1.65 7.91 -0.27
N LEU A 198 -2.45 7.52 -1.28
CA LEU A 198 -1.97 7.41 -2.66
C LEU A 198 -1.47 8.76 -3.18
N CYS A 199 -2.21 9.85 -2.97
CA CYS A 199 -1.76 11.19 -3.35
C CYS A 199 -0.42 11.56 -2.68
N ALA A 200 -0.24 11.26 -1.40
CA ALA A 200 1.02 11.47 -0.69
C ALA A 200 2.16 10.65 -1.32
N PHE A 201 1.90 9.40 -1.71
CA PHE A 201 2.89 8.55 -2.37
C PHE A 201 3.25 9.01 -3.76
N LEU A 202 2.33 9.62 -4.52
CA LEU A 202 2.64 10.22 -5.82
C LEU A 202 3.62 11.39 -5.66
N VAL A 203 3.42 12.24 -4.63
CA VAL A 203 4.37 13.32 -4.30
C VAL A 203 5.73 12.74 -3.90
N LEU A 204 5.76 11.74 -3.01
CA LEU A 204 6.99 11.05 -2.62
C LEU A 204 7.69 10.36 -3.80
N ALA A 205 6.95 9.80 -4.75
CA ALA A 205 7.51 9.17 -5.94
C ALA A 205 8.23 10.18 -6.84
N GLY A 206 7.65 11.38 -7.00
CA GLY A 206 8.28 12.47 -7.75
C GLY A 206 9.57 12.91 -7.09
N LEU A 207 9.54 13.14 -5.77
CA LEU A 207 10.71 13.46 -4.97
C LEU A 207 11.79 12.37 -5.07
N ALA A 208 11.42 11.10 -4.83
CA ALA A 208 12.33 9.97 -4.86
C ALA A 208 12.97 9.79 -6.24
N LEU A 209 12.21 10.03 -7.32
CA LEU A 209 12.72 10.00 -8.69
C LEU A 209 13.75 11.10 -8.92
N VAL A 210 13.49 12.35 -8.48
CA VAL A 210 14.44 13.45 -8.59
C VAL A 210 15.71 13.16 -7.80
N CYS A 211 15.59 12.71 -6.55
CA CYS A 211 16.74 12.35 -5.73
C CYS A 211 17.54 11.20 -6.36
N SER A 212 16.87 10.18 -6.91
CA SER A 212 17.52 9.01 -7.55
C SER A 212 18.26 9.34 -8.85
N THR A 213 18.12 10.55 -9.40
CA THR A 213 18.95 10.98 -10.55
C THR A 213 20.39 11.29 -10.17
N ARG A 214 20.64 11.63 -8.89
CA ARG A 214 21.97 12.07 -8.41
C ARG A 214 22.49 11.29 -7.21
N LEU A 215 21.60 10.70 -6.44
CA LEU A 215 21.90 10.05 -5.16
C LEU A 215 21.67 8.55 -5.26
N GLU A 216 22.46 7.79 -4.50
CA GLU A 216 22.23 6.35 -4.32
C GLU A 216 21.00 6.06 -3.44
N ILE A 217 20.59 4.80 -3.38
CA ILE A 217 19.37 4.39 -2.68
C ILE A 217 19.35 4.83 -1.21
N ILE A 218 20.47 4.72 -0.49
CA ILE A 218 20.56 5.07 0.95
C ILE A 218 20.25 6.57 1.17
N PRO A 219 20.96 7.53 0.52
CA PRO A 219 20.63 8.94 0.68
C PRO A 219 19.25 9.32 0.14
N THR A 220 18.73 8.66 -0.90
CA THR A 220 17.34 8.91 -1.33
C THR A 220 16.32 8.51 -0.27
N LEU A 221 16.56 7.38 0.41
CA LEU A 221 15.71 6.87 1.47
C LEU A 221 15.74 7.78 2.69
N THR A 222 16.91 8.25 3.11
CA THR A 222 17.02 9.16 4.26
C THR A 222 16.29 10.47 4.00
N ILE A 223 16.45 11.07 2.82
CA ILE A 223 15.75 12.32 2.45
C ILE A 223 14.24 12.11 2.42
N CYS A 224 13.76 11.04 1.76
CA CYS A 224 12.32 10.76 1.70
C CYS A 224 11.75 10.45 3.09
N SER A 225 12.49 9.75 3.94
CA SER A 225 12.07 9.44 5.32
C SER A 225 12.01 10.70 6.19
N LEU A 226 12.99 11.59 6.09
CA LEU A 226 12.98 12.86 6.82
C LEU A 226 11.80 13.73 6.40
N LEU A 227 11.54 13.85 5.10
CA LEU A 227 10.39 14.61 4.60
C LEU A 227 9.06 13.96 4.97
N PHE A 228 8.98 12.63 4.94
CA PHE A 228 7.80 11.89 5.39
C PHE A 228 7.51 12.12 6.89
N LEU A 229 8.53 12.00 7.74
CA LEU A 229 8.41 12.26 9.18
C LEU A 229 8.05 13.72 9.48
N MET A 230 8.64 14.67 8.74
CA MET A 230 8.27 16.08 8.82
C MET A 230 6.80 16.30 8.41
N GLY A 231 6.31 15.57 7.40
CA GLY A 231 4.91 15.55 7.00
C GLY A 231 3.98 15.03 8.10
N LEU A 232 4.35 13.93 8.77
CA LEU A 232 3.58 13.41 9.92
C LEU A 232 3.55 14.39 11.10
N MET A 233 4.60 15.19 11.27
CA MET A 233 4.68 16.22 12.30
C MET A 233 4.06 17.56 11.87
N SER A 234 3.51 17.66 10.64
CA SER A 234 3.02 18.92 10.07
C SER A 234 1.94 19.57 10.94
N ASP A 235 0.99 18.78 11.44
CA ASP A 235 -0.08 19.32 12.30
C ASP A 235 0.47 19.83 13.64
N TYR A 236 1.52 19.20 14.18
CA TYR A 236 2.18 19.67 15.40
C TYR A 236 3.00 20.95 15.17
N LEU A 237 3.70 21.03 14.03
CA LEU A 237 4.60 22.14 13.69
C LEU A 237 3.84 23.37 13.17
N PHE A 238 2.84 23.16 12.31
CA PHE A 238 2.11 24.22 11.61
C PHE A 238 0.67 24.41 12.10
N GLY A 239 0.08 23.41 12.78
CA GLY A 239 -1.29 23.50 13.29
C GLY A 239 -1.48 24.54 14.41
N ARG A 240 -0.40 24.95 15.08
CA ARG A 240 -0.44 26.08 16.03
C ARG A 240 -0.50 27.45 15.35
N TRP A 241 -0.11 27.53 14.08
CA TRP A 241 -0.14 28.76 13.27
C TRP A 241 -1.30 28.76 12.27
N ALA A 242 -2.03 27.66 12.15
CA ALA A 242 -3.26 27.59 11.40
C ALA A 242 -4.39 28.19 12.23
N GLU A 243 -4.69 29.48 12.01
CA GLU A 243 -6.01 30.01 12.34
C GLU A 243 -7.07 29.14 11.63
N PRO A 244 -8.22 28.84 12.27
CA PRO A 244 -9.30 28.12 11.62
C PRO A 244 -9.85 28.98 10.47
N ALA A 245 -9.29 28.82 9.28
CA ALA A 245 -9.72 29.52 8.06
C ALA A 245 -11.07 29.01 7.53
N TRP A 246 -11.68 28.04 8.21
CA TRP A 246 -12.93 27.39 7.83
C TRP A 246 -13.97 27.80 8.87
N VAL A 247 -14.63 28.90 8.55
CA VAL A 247 -15.76 29.49 9.26
C VAL A 247 -16.82 28.42 9.54
N ALA A 248 -17.38 28.48 10.74
CA ALA A 248 -18.56 27.74 11.18
C ALA A 248 -19.64 27.66 10.09
N PHE A 249 -20.10 26.45 9.78
CA PHE A 249 -21.49 26.27 9.36
C PHE A 249 -22.34 26.24 10.64
N PRO A 250 -23.23 27.22 10.86
CA PRO A 250 -24.21 27.12 11.94
C PRO A 250 -25.32 26.13 11.56
N SER A 251 -25.74 25.39 12.59
CA SER A 251 -26.82 24.37 12.73
C SER A 251 -26.66 23.07 11.95
#